data_AF-A0A067NE67-F1
#
_entry.id   AF-A0A067NE67-F1
#
_cell.length_a   1.000
_cell.length_b   1.000
_cell.length_c   1.000
_cell.angle_alpha   90.00
_cell.angle_beta   90.00
_cell.angle_gamma   90.00
#
_symmetry.space_group_name_H-M   'P 1'
#
loop_
_entity.id
_entity.type
_entity.pdbx_description
1 polymer ?
#
loop_
_entity_poly.entity_id
_entity_poly.type
_entity_poly.pdbx_seq_one_letter_code
_entity_poly.pdbx_strand_id
1 'polypeptide(L)'
;WVFGWGRRLCPGSYIAEASFLILLSRIIWGLDFSAPKDPKTGRDILPDLADEETFSEGFISIPRIFGVEWRPRSEKHAQIIRNEFEDAQAHWSNLNLPGDER
;
A
#
# COMPACT_ATOMS: atom_id res chain seq x y z
N TRP A 1 -11.87 -20.06 2.28
CA TRP A 1 -10.48 -20.01 1.81
C TRP A 1 -10.35 -18.93 0.76
N VAL A 2 -9.56 -17.87 1.03
CA VAL A 2 -9.45 -16.67 0.16
C VAL A 2 -8.85 -17.00 -1.22
N PHE A 3 -8.02 -18.04 -1.31
CA PHE A 3 -7.35 -18.48 -2.53
C PHE A 3 -7.99 -19.71 -3.23
N GLY A 4 -9.21 -20.10 -2.83
CA GLY A 4 -9.89 -21.28 -3.38
C GLY A 4 -9.51 -22.60 -2.71
N TRP A 5 -9.82 -23.73 -3.37
CA TRP A 5 -9.60 -25.09 -2.85
C TRP A 5 -9.29 -26.08 -3.99
N GLY A 6 -8.47 -27.09 -3.70
CA GLY A 6 -8.35 -28.31 -4.50
C GLY A 6 -7.50 -28.12 -5.74
N ARG A 7 -7.86 -28.80 -6.85
CA ARG A 7 -7.08 -28.77 -8.09
C ARG A 7 -6.99 -27.39 -8.76
N ARG A 8 -7.81 -26.42 -8.33
CA ARG A 8 -7.82 -25.02 -8.83
C ARG A 8 -7.50 -24.01 -7.73
N LEU A 9 -6.83 -24.44 -6.65
CA LEU A 9 -6.24 -23.52 -5.68
C LEU A 9 -5.33 -22.53 -6.42
N CYS A 10 -5.35 -21.26 -6.02
CA CYS A 10 -4.48 -20.24 -6.61
C CYS A 10 -3.01 -20.68 -6.47
N PRO A 11 -2.28 -20.92 -7.58
CA PRO A 11 -0.88 -21.32 -7.51
C PRO A 11 0.02 -20.21 -6.95
N GLY A 12 -0.45 -18.95 -6.96
CA GLY A 12 0.28 -17.79 -6.46
C GLY A 12 0.04 -17.47 -4.98
N SER A 13 -0.73 -18.26 -4.22
CA SER A 13 -1.11 -17.92 -2.84
C SER A 13 0.09 -17.66 -1.93
N TYR A 14 1.11 -18.52 -1.99
CA TYR A 14 2.31 -18.39 -1.15
C TYR A 14 3.13 -17.14 -1.49
N ILE A 15 3.23 -16.80 -2.78
CA ILE A 15 3.94 -15.59 -3.22
C ILE A 15 3.17 -14.36 -2.77
N ALA A 16 1.84 -14.36 -2.94
CA ALA A 16 0.99 -13.26 -2.51
C ALA A 16 1.08 -13.02 -1.00
N GLU A 17 0.94 -14.08 -0.19
CA GLU A 17 1.03 -14.00 1.28
C GLU A 17 2.39 -13.47 1.74
N ALA A 18 3.49 -13.99 1.19
CA ALA A 18 4.83 -13.51 1.53
C ALA A 18 5.05 -12.05 1.12
N SER A 19 4.55 -11.66 -0.07
CA SER A 19 4.66 -10.30 -0.58
C SER A 19 3.88 -9.31 0.28
N PHE A 20 2.64 -9.65 0.66
CA PHE A 20 1.83 -8.82 1.56
C PHE A 20 2.44 -8.71 2.95
N LEU A 21 2.98 -9.79 3.49
CA LEU A 21 3.65 -9.75 4.79
C LEU A 21 4.82 -8.76 4.77
N ILE A 22 5.67 -8.81 3.75
CA ILE A 22 6.81 -7.89 3.63
C ILE A 22 6.33 -6.45 3.43
N LEU A 23 5.36 -6.22 2.55
CA LEU A 23 4.80 -4.90 2.26
C LEU A 23 4.20 -4.27 3.53
N LEU A 24 3.29 -4.98 4.20
CA LEU A 24 2.61 -4.48 5.39
C LEU A 24 3.59 -4.28 6.54
N SER A 25 4.57 -5.17 6.72
CA SER A 25 5.60 -5.01 7.75
C SER A 25 6.40 -3.73 7.56
N ARG A 26 6.77 -3.40 6.32
CA ARG A 26 7.51 -2.16 5.99
C ARG A 26 6.67 -0.91 6.24
N ILE A 27 5.41 -0.92 5.81
CA ILE A 27 4.48 0.20 6.05
C ILE A 27 4.30 0.41 7.55
N ILE A 28 3.96 -0.63 8.30
CA ILE A 28 3.73 -0.56 9.74
C ILE A 28 5.02 -0.17 10.49
N TRP A 29 6.19 -0.59 10.01
CA TRP A 29 7.47 -0.20 10.62
C TRP A 29 7.78 1.29 10.42
N GLY A 30 7.56 1.82 9.22
CA GLY A 30 8.02 3.17 8.84
C GLY A 30 7.00 4.29 9.02
N LEU A 31 5.71 3.99 8.90
CA LEU A 31 4.65 4.98 8.73
C LEU A 31 3.51 4.75 9.73
N ASP A 32 2.98 5.86 10.26
CA ASP A 32 1.65 5.91 10.83
C ASP A 32 0.68 6.40 9.76
N PHE A 33 -0.54 5.85 9.79
CA PHE A 33 -1.60 6.24 8.87
C PHE A 33 -2.92 6.42 9.59
N SER A 34 -3.70 7.40 9.13
CA SER A 34 -5.01 7.71 9.67
C SER A 34 -5.97 8.14 8.58
N ALA A 35 -7.27 8.10 8.90
CA ALA A 35 -8.27 8.72 8.04
C ALA A 35 -8.02 10.23 7.96
N PRO A 36 -8.19 10.85 6.77
CA PRO A 36 -8.15 12.30 6.66
C PRO A 36 -9.32 12.93 7.38
N LYS A 37 -9.11 14.13 7.92
CA LYS A 37 -10.15 14.90 8.62
C LYS A 37 -10.88 15.85 7.66
N ASP A 38 -12.20 15.91 7.77
CA ASP A 38 -13.02 16.93 7.12
C ASP A 38 -12.67 18.33 7.68
N PRO A 39 -12.23 19.30 6.87
CA PRO A 39 -11.84 20.63 7.35
C PRO A 39 -12.97 21.43 8.01
N LYS A 40 -14.23 21.15 7.67
CA LYS A 40 -15.40 21.85 8.22
C LYS A 40 -15.92 21.18 9.48
N THR A 41 -15.92 19.84 9.52
CA THR A 41 -16.58 19.10 10.61
C THR A 41 -15.59 18.47 11.60
N GLY A 42 -14.31 18.35 11.24
CA GLY A 42 -13.27 17.70 12.04
C GLY A 42 -13.44 16.18 12.17
N ARG A 43 -14.36 15.57 11.44
CA ARG A 43 -14.64 14.12 11.47
C ARG A 43 -13.76 13.37 10.49
N ASP A 44 -13.55 12.08 10.76
CA ASP A 44 -12.85 11.18 9.84
C ASP A 44 -13.66 10.97 8.56
N ILE A 45 -12.99 11.10 7.43
CA ILE A 45 -13.53 10.75 6.12
C ILE A 45 -13.15 9.30 5.85
N LEU A 46 -14.10 8.39 6.05
CA LEU A 46 -13.94 6.95 5.81
C LEU A 46 -14.74 6.54 4.57
N PRO A 47 -14.24 5.58 3.77
CA PRO A 47 -15.04 4.96 2.72
C PRO A 47 -16.21 4.18 3.34
N ASP A 48 -17.40 4.29 2.74
CA ASP A 48 -18.57 3.55 3.20
C ASP A 48 -18.53 2.12 2.64
N LEU A 49 -18.29 1.14 3.51
CA LEU A 49 -18.19 -0.26 3.12
C LEU A 49 -19.52 -0.87 2.67
N ALA A 50 -20.66 -0.22 2.97
CA ALA A 50 -21.98 -0.67 2.53
C ALA A 50 -22.39 -0.05 1.18
N ASP A 51 -21.68 0.98 0.71
CA ASP A 51 -21.90 1.60 -0.58
C ASP A 51 -21.20 0.79 -1.69
N GLU A 52 -21.96 0.34 -2.68
CA GLU A 52 -21.43 -0.41 -3.82
C GLU A 52 -20.44 0.44 -4.64
N GLU A 53 -20.61 1.76 -4.65
CA GLU A 53 -19.71 2.68 -5.36
C GLU A 53 -18.32 2.78 -4.73
N THR A 54 -18.14 2.34 -3.48
CA THR A 54 -16.83 2.26 -2.83
C THR A 54 -15.90 1.27 -3.53
N PHE A 55 -16.44 0.29 -4.24
CA PHE A 55 -15.68 -0.75 -4.89
C PHE A 55 -15.75 -0.66 -6.42
N SER A 56 -14.71 -1.14 -7.09
CA SER A 56 -14.71 -1.28 -8.54
C SER A 56 -15.61 -2.44 -8.97
N GLU A 57 -16.30 -2.25 -10.09
CA GLU A 57 -16.94 -3.34 -10.80
C GLU A 57 -15.90 -4.25 -11.50
N GLY A 58 -16.20 -5.54 -11.62
CA GLY A 58 -15.40 -6.48 -12.42
C GLY A 58 -15.08 -7.79 -11.71
N PHE A 59 -14.21 -8.59 -12.35
CA PHE A 59 -13.81 -9.91 -11.86
C PHE A 59 -13.05 -9.85 -10.52
N ILE A 60 -12.31 -8.77 -10.29
CA ILE A 60 -11.66 -8.46 -9.01
C ILE A 60 -12.30 -7.18 -8.48
N SER A 61 -12.95 -7.27 -7.33
CA SER A 61 -13.46 -6.10 -6.62
C SER A 61 -12.33 -5.49 -5.78
N ILE A 62 -11.94 -4.26 -6.08
CA ILE A 62 -10.97 -3.49 -5.31
C ILE A 62 -11.62 -2.21 -4.80
N PRO A 63 -11.23 -1.68 -3.62
CA PRO A 63 -11.68 -0.37 -3.20
C PRO A 63 -11.24 0.68 -4.23
N ARG A 64 -12.10 1.63 -4.57
CA ARG A 64 -11.70 2.83 -5.29
C ARG A 64 -10.71 3.63 -4.45
N ILE A 65 -9.91 4.48 -5.09
CA ILE A 65 -8.92 5.29 -4.40
C ILE A 65 -9.62 6.20 -3.38
N PHE A 66 -9.22 6.09 -2.11
CA PHE A 66 -9.68 6.94 -1.02
C PHE A 66 -8.49 7.62 -0.35
N GLY A 67 -8.76 8.74 0.33
CA GLY A 67 -7.72 9.51 1.00
C GLY A 67 -7.17 8.81 2.25
N VAL A 68 -5.86 8.90 2.44
CA VAL A 68 -5.15 8.42 3.63
C VAL A 68 -4.13 9.48 4.04
N GLU A 69 -4.11 9.85 5.31
CA GLU A 69 -3.01 10.65 5.86
C GLU A 69 -1.85 9.74 6.24
N TRP A 70 -0.67 10.04 5.70
CA TRP A 70 0.56 9.31 6.01
C TRP A 70 1.51 10.21 6.79
N ARG A 71 2.13 9.67 7.83
CA ARG A 71 3.17 10.36 8.60
C ARG A 71 4.30 9.39 8.91
N PRO A 72 5.57 9.78 8.77
CA PRO A 72 6.66 8.95 9.24
C PRO A 72 6.57 8.80 10.76
N ARG A 73 6.84 7.59 11.27
CA ARG A 73 6.82 7.31 12.72
C ARG A 73 7.84 8.13 13.51
N SER A 74 8.92 8.52 12.86
CA SER A 74 9.94 9.43 13.39
C SER A 74 10.82 9.92 12.25
N GLU A 75 11.60 10.98 12.48
CA GLU A 75 12.58 11.44 11.49
C GLU A 75 13.62 10.37 11.12
N LYS A 76 14.03 9.51 12.08
CA LYS A 76 14.97 8.41 11.79
C LYS A 76 14.41 7.43 10.76
N HIS A 77 13.14 7.03 10.90
CA HIS A 77 12.46 6.17 9.94
C HIS A 77 12.35 6.86 8.57
N ALA A 78 11.99 8.14 8.55
CA ALA A 78 11.94 8.92 7.31
C ALA A 78 13.30 8.96 6.59
N GLN A 79 14.39 9.18 7.33
CA GLN A 79 15.72 9.21 6.74
C GLN A 79 16.13 7.85 6.15
N ILE A 80 15.86 6.75 6.85
CA ILE A 80 16.14 5.41 6.32
C ILE A 80 15.35 5.19 5.02
N ILE A 81 14.06 5.51 4.99
CA ILE A 81 13.22 5.36 3.79
C ILE A 81 13.77 6.17 2.62
N ARG A 82 14.18 7.42 2.84
CA ARG A 82 14.77 8.28 1.79
C ARG A 82 16.09 7.73 1.28
N ASN A 83 16.98 7.28 2.18
CA ASN A 83 18.26 6.70 1.80
C ASN A 83 18.07 5.43 0.95
N GLU A 84 17.20 4.52 1.38
CA GLU A 84 16.92 3.29 0.64
C GLU A 84 16.27 3.57 -0.74
N PHE A 85 15.48 4.65 -0.85
CA PHE A 85 14.97 5.12 -2.13
C PHE A 85 16.11 5.60 -3.04
N GLU A 86 17.01 6.45 -2.55
CA GLU A 86 18.18 6.93 -3.29
C GLU A 86 19.08 5.77 -3.74
N ASP A 87 19.34 4.79 -2.87
CA ASP A 87 20.13 3.60 -3.18
C ASP A 87 19.46 2.74 -4.28
N ALA A 88 18.13 2.60 -4.23
CA ALA A 88 17.38 1.90 -5.28
C ALA A 88 17.47 2.63 -6.63
N GLN A 89 17.36 3.97 -6.64
CA GLN A 89 17.51 4.77 -7.86
C GLN A 89 18.92 4.64 -8.47
N ALA A 90 19.95 4.68 -7.63
CA ALA A 90 21.34 4.49 -8.05
C ALA A 90 21.54 3.08 -8.64
N HIS A 91 20.97 2.06 -8.01
CA HIS A 91 21.01 0.69 -8.52
C HIS A 91 20.34 0.56 -9.90
N TRP A 92 19.16 1.14 -10.09
CA TRP A 92 18.48 1.14 -11.40
C TRP A 92 19.26 1.88 -12.48
N SER A 93 19.85 3.02 -12.13
CA SER A 93 20.71 3.78 -13.04
C SER A 93 21.89 2.92 -13.52
N ASN A 94 22.52 2.14 -12.63
CA ASN A 94 23.60 1.22 -12.99
C ASN A 94 23.15 0.09 -13.95
N LEU A 95 21.86 -0.25 -13.95
CA LEU A 95 21.25 -1.22 -14.86
C LEU A 95 20.75 -0.58 -16.17
N ASN A 96 20.97 0.72 -16.37
CA ASN A 96 20.38 1.50 -17.48
C ASN A 96 18.85 1.45 -17.51
N LEU A 97 18.21 1.35 -16.34
CA LEU A 97 16.76 1.43 -16.18
C LEU A 97 16.35 2.87 -15.86
N PRO A 98 15.15 3.32 -16.26
CA PRO A 98 14.65 4.63 -15.88
C PRO A 98 14.47 4.71 -14.37
N GLY A 99 14.85 5.86 -13.79
CA GLY A 99 14.57 6.16 -12.38
C GLY A 99 13.09 6.45 -12.12
N ASP A 100 12.71 6.41 -10.85
CA ASP A 100 11.41 6.94 -10.40
C ASP A 100 11.51 8.46 -10.22
N GLU A 101 10.58 9.19 -10.85
CA GLU A 101 10.49 10.65 -10.79
C GLU A 101 9.30 11.12 -9.92
N ARG A 102 8.54 10.18 -9.33
CA ARG A 102 7.31 10.47 -8.57
C ARG A 102 7.56 10.89 -7.13
#